data_AF-A0A7V3FBN1-F1
#
_entry.id   AF-A0A7V3FBN1-F1
#
_cell.length_a   1.000
_cell.length_b   1.000
_cell.length_c   1.000
_cell.angle_alpha   90.00
_cell.angle_beta   90.00
_cell.angle_gamma   90.00
#
_symmetry.space_group_name_H-M   'P 1'
#
loop_
_entity.id
_entity.type
_entity.pdbx_description
1 polymer ?
#
loop_
_entity_poly.entity_id
_entity_poly.type
_entity_poly.pdbx_seq_one_letter_code
_entity_poly.pdbx_strand_id
1 'polypeptide(L)'
;MRRAGILVAVFGMALAACATAERPEGIVERWLISLNQGAAGEPDTYAADKVSRLLVPDWDLTDPGELDRIEVGRGRVEGPFLLGEEGQYVVPFLIDHLHEGELRATAILRMRADGWRVEAISLGTFGLRLPSEGGRPLSGVGAIAWLVAIGSAALVILLTAGLMRLVPGPQTGSST
;
A
#
# COMPACT_ATOMS: atom_id res chain seq x y z
N MET A 1 10.89 -4.51 -34.96
CA MET A 1 9.81 -3.71 -34.33
C MET A 1 8.80 -4.54 -33.53
N ARG A 2 8.20 -5.63 -34.05
CA ARG A 2 7.24 -6.48 -33.29
C ARG A 2 7.77 -7.05 -31.95
N ARG A 3 9.07 -7.32 -31.84
CA ARG A 3 9.70 -7.91 -30.63
C ARG A 3 9.81 -6.94 -29.44
N ALA A 4 9.97 -5.65 -29.71
CA ALA A 4 10.00 -4.62 -28.67
C ALA A 4 8.59 -4.38 -28.08
N GLY A 5 7.54 -4.49 -28.90
CA GLY A 5 6.15 -4.30 -28.45
C GLY A 5 5.65 -5.35 -27.46
N ILE A 6 6.11 -6.61 -27.57
CA ILE A 6 5.70 -7.69 -26.66
C ILE A 6 6.32 -7.51 -25.26
N LEU A 7 7.60 -7.13 -25.18
CA LEU A 7 8.26 -6.85 -23.91
C LEU A 7 7.63 -5.66 -23.18
N VAL A 8 7.31 -4.58 -23.89
CA VAL A 8 6.62 -3.42 -23.32
C VAL A 8 5.22 -3.79 -22.83
N ALA A 9 4.47 -4.63 -23.56
CA ALA A 9 3.15 -5.06 -23.14
C ALA A 9 3.18 -5.92 -21.86
N VAL A 10 4.14 -6.85 -21.74
CA VAL A 10 4.29 -7.69 -20.53
C VAL A 10 4.73 -6.86 -19.33
N PHE A 11 5.69 -5.95 -19.51
CA PHE A 11 6.14 -5.04 -18.45
C PHE A 11 5.02 -4.08 -18.02
N GLY A 12 4.24 -3.56 -18.97
CA GLY A 12 3.08 -2.71 -18.71
C GLY A 12 1.98 -3.41 -17.92
N MET A 13 1.67 -4.68 -18.25
CA MET A 13 0.69 -5.47 -17.50
C MET A 13 1.17 -5.84 -16.08
N ALA A 14 2.46 -6.15 -15.91
CA ALA A 14 3.03 -6.44 -14.59
C ALA A 14 3.03 -5.20 -13.68
N LEU A 15 3.34 -4.01 -14.24
CA LEU A 15 3.27 -2.74 -13.51
C LEU A 15 1.83 -2.37 -13.15
N ALA A 16 0.86 -2.59 -14.06
CA ALA A 16 -0.55 -2.35 -13.79
C ALA A 16 -1.08 -3.23 -12.64
N ALA A 17 -0.66 -4.50 -12.57
CA ALA A 17 -1.03 -5.41 -11.49
C ALA A 17 -0.42 -5.04 -10.13
N CYS A 18 0.74 -4.36 -10.10
CA CYS A 18 1.34 -3.84 -8.87
C CYS A 18 0.71 -2.52 -8.39
N ALA A 19 0.16 -1.71 -9.31
CA ALA A 19 -0.45 -0.42 -8.98
C ALA A 19 -1.86 -0.55 -8.36
N THR A 20 -2.60 -1.62 -8.66
CA THR A 20 -4.02 -1.76 -8.28
C THR A 20 -4.29 -2.44 -6.93
N ALA A 21 -3.27 -2.84 -6.18
CA ALA A 21 -3.46 -3.54 -4.90
C ALA A 21 -3.08 -2.65 -3.71
N GLU A 22 -3.67 -1.46 -3.62
CA GLU A 22 -3.57 -0.68 -2.39
C GLU A 22 -4.25 -1.45 -1.25
N ARG A 23 -3.45 -1.81 -0.26
CA ARG A 23 -3.92 -2.55 0.91
C ARG A 23 -4.66 -1.59 1.86
N PRO A 24 -5.73 -2.03 2.52
CA PRO A 24 -6.43 -1.21 3.52
C PRO A 24 -5.48 -0.65 4.57
N GLU A 25 -4.49 -1.44 5.01
CA GLU A 25 -3.51 -0.99 6.00
C GLU A 25 -2.62 0.16 5.48
N GLY A 26 -2.27 0.13 4.19
CA GLY A 26 -1.49 1.21 3.57
C GLY A 26 -2.27 2.51 3.44
N ILE A 27 -3.60 2.44 3.35
CA ILE A 27 -4.47 3.63 3.38
C ILE A 27 -4.47 4.25 4.76
N VAL A 28 -4.56 3.45 5.82
CA VAL A 28 -4.48 3.96 7.21
C VAL A 28 -3.12 4.60 7.45
N GLU A 29 -2.03 3.96 7.04
CA GLU A 29 -0.69 4.52 7.17
C GLU A 29 -0.55 5.86 6.44
N ARG A 30 -0.97 5.95 5.17
CA ARG A 30 -0.93 7.20 4.40
C ARG A 30 -1.82 8.29 5.01
N TRP A 31 -3.00 7.93 5.49
CA TRP A 31 -3.90 8.84 6.18
C TRP A 31 -3.23 9.43 7.44
N LEU A 32 -2.64 8.60 8.30
CA LEU A 32 -1.96 9.08 9.51
C LEU A 32 -0.74 9.95 9.17
N ILE A 33 0.03 9.59 8.13
CA ILE A 33 1.13 10.41 7.64
C ILE A 33 0.63 11.76 7.10
N SER A 34 -0.48 11.77 6.35
CA SER A 34 -1.06 13.02 5.85
C SER A 34 -1.53 13.94 6.97
N LEU A 35 -2.07 13.38 8.06
CA LEU A 35 -2.39 14.16 9.25
C LEU A 35 -1.14 14.77 9.89
N ASN A 36 -0.04 14.02 9.95
CA ASN A 36 1.24 14.54 10.46
C ASN A 36 1.87 15.63 9.58
N GLN A 37 1.41 15.79 8.33
CA GLN A 37 1.86 16.83 7.41
C GLN A 37 0.99 18.09 7.47
N GLY A 38 -0.05 18.09 8.30
CA GLY A 38 -1.02 19.18 8.42
C GLY A 38 -1.72 19.49 7.10
N ALA A 39 -1.97 20.77 6.83
CA ALA A 39 -2.67 21.24 5.62
C ALA A 39 -2.07 20.71 4.29
N ALA A 40 -0.76 20.44 4.25
CA ALA A 40 -0.09 19.96 3.03
C ALA A 40 -0.34 18.48 2.72
N GLY A 41 -0.82 17.69 3.69
CA GLY A 41 -0.96 16.24 3.55
C GLY A 41 -2.26 15.78 2.86
N GLU A 42 -3.27 16.64 2.75
CA GLU A 42 -4.58 16.33 2.15
C GLU A 42 -5.24 15.03 2.70
N PRO A 43 -5.44 14.89 4.03
CA PRO A 43 -6.00 13.70 4.65
C PRO A 43 -7.43 13.35 4.19
N ASP A 44 -8.15 14.34 3.64
CA ASP A 44 -9.46 14.17 3.00
C ASP A 44 -9.45 13.26 1.77
N THR A 45 -8.28 12.89 1.26
CA THR A 45 -8.13 11.85 0.24
C THR A 45 -8.43 10.46 0.79
N TYR A 46 -8.14 10.22 2.08
CA TYR A 46 -8.18 8.88 2.68
C TYR A 46 -9.32 8.70 3.68
N ALA A 47 -9.73 9.76 4.37
CA ALA A 47 -10.83 9.78 5.32
C ALA A 47 -11.74 10.98 5.06
N ALA A 48 -12.90 11.04 5.72
CA ALA A 48 -13.65 12.29 5.77
C ALA A 48 -13.06 13.21 6.85
N ASP A 49 -13.04 14.52 6.64
CA ASP A 49 -12.53 15.52 7.59
C ASP A 49 -13.02 15.29 9.04
N LYS A 50 -14.30 14.96 9.21
CA LYS A 50 -14.87 14.63 10.53
C LYS A 50 -14.13 13.50 11.27
N VAL A 51 -13.60 12.52 10.55
CA VAL A 51 -12.84 11.39 11.11
C VAL A 51 -11.43 11.85 11.47
N SER A 52 -10.79 12.61 10.58
CA SER A 52 -9.50 13.25 10.82
C SER A 52 -9.52 14.13 12.08
N ARG A 53 -10.55 14.97 12.23
CA ARG A 53 -10.71 15.87 13.39
C ARG A 53 -11.05 15.16 14.71
N LEU A 54 -11.55 13.92 14.67
CA LEU A 54 -11.68 13.14 15.90
C LEU A 54 -10.33 12.69 16.44
N LEU A 55 -9.34 12.55 15.56
CA LEU A 55 -7.98 12.12 15.92
C LEU A 55 -7.10 13.33 16.23
N VAL A 56 -7.17 14.35 15.39
CA VAL A 56 -6.38 15.58 15.48
C VAL A 56 -7.32 16.76 15.16
N PRO A 57 -7.97 17.38 16.17
CA PRO A 57 -9.04 18.37 15.98
C PRO A 57 -8.70 19.54 15.05
N ASP A 58 -7.46 20.02 15.13
CA ASP A 58 -6.96 21.18 14.38
C ASP A 58 -5.80 20.79 13.46
N TRP A 59 -5.87 19.60 12.84
CA TRP A 59 -4.79 19.07 11.98
C TRP A 59 -4.36 20.03 10.87
N ASP A 60 -5.30 20.83 10.35
CA ASP A 60 -5.08 21.82 9.30
C ASP A 60 -4.30 23.05 9.78
N LEU A 61 -4.28 23.30 11.09
CA LEU A 61 -3.55 24.37 11.75
C LEU A 61 -2.30 23.88 12.49
N THR A 62 -2.11 22.56 12.56
CA THR A 62 -1.05 21.89 13.31
C THR A 62 0.26 21.92 12.52
N ASP A 63 1.37 22.21 13.21
CA ASP A 63 2.70 22.17 12.60
C ASP A 63 3.05 20.73 12.18
N PRO A 64 3.69 20.53 11.01
CA PRO A 64 4.11 19.21 10.60
C PRO A 64 5.07 18.55 11.60
N GLY A 65 4.87 17.26 11.88
CA GLY A 65 5.77 16.46 12.72
C GLY A 65 5.35 16.31 14.19
N GLU A 66 4.12 16.67 14.54
CA GLU A 66 3.56 16.51 15.90
C GLU A 66 3.30 15.03 16.30
N LEU A 67 3.19 14.12 15.32
CA LEU A 67 3.14 12.68 15.56
C LEU A 67 4.57 12.11 15.53
N ASP A 68 5.08 11.75 16.70
CA ASP A 68 6.44 11.19 16.87
C ASP A 68 6.50 9.74 16.38
N ARG A 69 5.44 8.98 16.65
CA ARG A 69 5.33 7.58 16.27
C ARG A 69 4.01 7.30 15.59
N ILE A 70 4.08 6.62 14.45
CA ILE A 70 2.92 6.05 13.76
C ILE A 70 3.18 4.56 13.61
N GLU A 71 2.25 3.75 14.08
CA GLU A 71 2.32 2.30 13.97
C GLU A 71 0.98 1.75 13.49
N VAL A 72 1.01 0.97 12.42
CA VAL A 72 -0.17 0.35 11.85
C VAL A 72 0.01 -1.16 11.86
N GLY A 73 -0.96 -1.86 12.44
CA GLY A 73 -0.97 -3.32 12.49
C GLY A 73 -1.76 -3.95 11.37
N ARG A 74 -1.72 -5.27 11.30
CA ARG A 74 -2.43 -6.02 10.27
C ARG A 74 -3.92 -6.04 10.55
N GLY A 75 -4.71 -5.65 9.54
CA GLY A 75 -6.15 -5.64 9.67
C GLY A 75 -6.79 -7.00 9.40
N ARG A 76 -8.11 -7.03 9.55
CA ARG A 76 -8.96 -8.17 9.19
C ARG A 76 -10.30 -7.68 8.65
N VAL A 77 -10.99 -8.53 7.92
CA VAL A 77 -12.41 -8.33 7.62
C VAL A 77 -13.22 -8.63 8.88
N GLU A 78 -14.19 -7.77 9.19
CA GLU A 78 -15.11 -7.93 10.30
C GLU A 78 -16.57 -7.74 9.85
N GLY A 79 -17.46 -8.53 10.45
CA GLY A 79 -18.88 -8.62 10.07
C GLY A 79 -19.16 -9.73 9.03
N PRO A 80 -20.33 -10.38 9.09
CA PRO A 80 -20.72 -11.37 8.10
C PRO A 80 -21.17 -10.69 6.80
N PHE A 81 -20.80 -11.26 5.64
CA PHE A 81 -21.37 -10.94 4.33
C PHE A 81 -22.84 -11.42 4.26
N LEU A 82 -23.72 -10.84 5.07
CA LEU A 82 -25.16 -11.14 5.01
C LEU A 82 -25.85 -10.01 4.25
N LEU A 83 -26.56 -10.36 3.18
CA LEU A 83 -27.46 -9.47 2.42
C LEU A 83 -26.80 -8.30 1.67
N GLY A 84 -25.64 -8.53 1.04
CA GLY A 84 -25.08 -7.55 0.10
C GLY A 84 -24.46 -6.30 0.74
N GLU A 85 -24.35 -6.25 2.07
CA GLU A 85 -23.47 -5.28 2.72
C GLU A 85 -22.01 -5.73 2.57
N GLU A 86 -21.17 -4.84 2.03
CA GLU A 86 -19.74 -5.06 1.93
C GLU A 86 -19.14 -5.19 3.34
N GLY A 87 -18.44 -6.29 3.60
CA GLY A 87 -17.72 -6.50 4.86
C GLY A 87 -16.81 -5.33 5.18
N GLN A 88 -16.75 -4.95 6.45
CA GLN A 88 -15.91 -3.83 6.90
C GLN A 88 -14.49 -4.36 7.12
N TYR A 89 -13.49 -3.57 6.76
CA TYR A 89 -12.10 -3.92 7.05
C TYR A 89 -11.61 -3.11 8.23
N VAL A 90 -11.12 -3.77 9.27
CA VAL A 90 -10.68 -3.12 10.50
C VAL A 90 -9.16 -3.22 10.63
N VAL A 91 -8.50 -2.10 10.93
CA VAL A 91 -7.04 -2.00 10.99
C VAL A 91 -6.63 -1.33 12.31
N PRO A 92 -5.88 -2.02 13.20
CA PRO A 92 -5.42 -1.40 14.44
C PRO A 92 -4.29 -0.42 14.12
N PHE A 93 -4.26 0.70 14.82
CA PHE A 93 -3.16 1.65 14.75
C PHE A 93 -2.87 2.27 16.12
N LEU A 94 -1.66 2.81 16.23
CA LEU A 94 -1.17 3.55 17.37
C LEU A 94 -0.47 4.79 16.86
N ILE A 95 -0.76 5.91 17.49
CA ILE A 95 -0.04 7.16 17.29
C ILE A 95 0.48 7.64 18.64
N ASP A 96 1.66 8.23 18.64
CA ASP A 96 2.22 8.91 19.81
C ASP A 96 2.28 10.41 19.50
N HIS A 97 1.50 11.19 20.25
CA HIS A 97 1.51 12.64 20.17
C HIS A 97 2.64 13.17 21.05
N LEU A 98 3.45 14.09 20.52
CA LEU A 98 4.61 14.65 21.21
C LEU A 98 4.29 15.21 22.61
N HIS A 99 3.04 15.66 22.82
CA HIS A 99 2.60 16.34 24.04
C HIS A 99 1.39 15.69 24.74
N GLU A 100 0.65 14.83 24.06
CA GLU A 100 -0.63 14.28 24.57
C GLU A 100 -0.55 12.78 24.90
N GLY A 101 0.56 12.14 24.50
CA GLY A 101 0.84 10.74 24.75
C GLY A 101 0.26 9.80 23.69
N GLU A 102 0.22 8.53 24.07
CA GLU A 102 -0.08 7.44 23.13
C GLU A 102 -1.59 7.22 22.98
N LEU A 103 -2.07 7.27 21.74
CA LEU A 103 -3.43 6.92 21.37
C LEU A 103 -3.45 5.60 20.61
N ARG A 104 -4.25 4.65 21.10
CA ARG A 104 -4.53 3.37 20.44
C ARG A 104 -5.96 3.34 19.94
N ALA A 105 -6.13 3.00 18.67
CA ALA A 105 -7.46 2.92 18.07
C ALA A 105 -7.49 1.90 16.92
N THR A 106 -8.69 1.65 16.41
CA THR A 106 -8.90 0.86 15.20
C THR A 106 -9.59 1.69 14.14
N ALA A 107 -9.02 1.76 12.94
CA ALA A 107 -9.64 2.37 11.78
C ALA A 107 -10.59 1.36 11.12
N ILE A 108 -11.79 1.82 10.79
CA ILE A 108 -12.80 1.05 10.07
C ILE A 108 -12.83 1.57 8.64
N LEU A 109 -12.52 0.69 7.70
CA LEU A 109 -12.45 0.97 6.28
C LEU A 109 -13.57 0.28 5.52
N ARG A 110 -14.04 0.96 4.48
CA ARG A 110 -14.96 0.40 3.49
C ARG A 110 -14.38 0.60 2.10
N MET A 111 -14.63 -0.36 1.22
CA MET A 111 -14.31 -0.20 -0.19
C MET A 111 -15.34 0.75 -0.80
N ARG A 112 -14.87 1.68 -1.63
CA ARG A 112 -15.70 2.55 -2.47
C ARG A 112 -15.28 2.41 -3.92
N ALA A 113 -16.01 3.07 -4.82
CA ALA A 113 -15.72 3.04 -6.26
C ALA A 113 -14.30 3.56 -6.60
N ASP A 114 -13.77 4.48 -5.79
CA ASP A 114 -12.45 5.10 -5.91
C ASP A 114 -11.35 4.39 -5.09
N GLY A 115 -11.71 3.42 -4.25
CA GLY A 115 -10.76 2.65 -3.43
C GLY A 115 -11.18 2.54 -1.97
N TRP A 116 -10.26 2.08 -1.13
CA TRP A 116 -10.47 1.98 0.31
C TRP A 116 -10.52 3.35 0.97
N ARG A 117 -11.49 3.56 1.86
CA ARG A 117 -11.68 4.81 2.60
C ARG A 117 -11.89 4.54 4.08
N VAL A 118 -11.28 5.34 4.93
CA VAL A 118 -11.52 5.30 6.39
C VAL A 118 -12.85 6.01 6.68
N GLU A 119 -13.82 5.28 7.22
CA GLU A 119 -15.15 5.81 7.51
C GLU A 119 -15.37 6.14 8.98
N ALA A 120 -14.68 5.44 9.87
CA ALA A 120 -14.80 5.64 11.31
C ALA A 120 -13.54 5.18 12.05
N ILE A 121 -13.41 5.62 13.29
CA ILE A 121 -12.44 5.12 14.26
C ILE A 121 -13.18 4.56 15.47
N SER A 122 -12.60 3.53 16.08
CA SER A 122 -13.07 2.95 17.34
C SER A 122 -11.93 3.03 18.37
N LEU A 123 -12.20 3.61 19.54
CA LEU A 123 -11.24 3.78 20.65
C LEU A 123 -11.00 2.48 21.44
N GLY A 124 -11.12 1.32 20.78
CA GLY A 124 -10.87 0.00 21.35
C GLY A 124 -10.10 -0.88 20.38
N THR A 125 -9.42 -1.88 20.91
CA THR A 125 -8.73 -2.90 20.12
C THR A 125 -9.67 -4.09 19.90
N PHE A 126 -9.96 -4.43 18.65
CA PHE A 126 -10.79 -5.59 18.28
C PHE A 126 -10.10 -6.96 18.55
N GLY A 127 -9.28 -7.03 19.60
CA GLY A 127 -8.34 -8.13 19.85
C GLY A 127 -7.21 -8.21 18.81
N LEU A 128 -7.02 -7.15 18.01
CA LEU A 128 -5.95 -7.04 17.03
C LEU A 128 -4.71 -6.47 17.69
N ARG A 129 -3.56 -7.08 17.38
CA ARG A 129 -2.27 -6.69 17.96
C ARG A 129 -1.50 -5.78 17.02
N LEU A 130 -0.87 -4.78 17.60
CA LEU A 130 0.10 -3.94 16.91
C LEU A 130 1.44 -4.68 16.78
N PRO A 131 2.29 -4.34 15.79
CA PRO A 131 3.64 -4.90 15.65
C PRO A 131 4.47 -4.91 16.96
N SER A 132 4.40 -3.85 17.76
CA SER A 132 5.05 -3.68 19.06
C SER A 132 4.53 -4.65 20.13
N GLU A 133 3.33 -5.18 19.97
CA GLU A 133 2.74 -6.22 20.82
C GLU A 133 3.00 -7.65 20.30
N GLY A 134 3.89 -7.80 19.31
CA GLY A 134 4.13 -9.05 18.60
C GLY A 134 3.10 -9.35 17.52
N GLY A 135 2.34 -8.35 17.08
CA GLY A 135 1.50 -8.41 15.88
C GLY A 135 2.33 -8.61 14.61
N ARG A 136 1.70 -9.10 13.54
CA ARG A 136 2.38 -9.26 12.24
C ARG A 136 2.67 -7.88 11.64
N PRO A 137 3.91 -7.58 11.24
CA PRO A 137 4.22 -6.32 10.55
C PRO A 137 3.55 -6.27 9.18
N LEU A 138 3.30 -5.06 8.68
CA LEU A 138 2.75 -4.80 7.34
C LEU A 138 3.71 -5.26 6.23
N SER A 139 5.01 -5.09 6.46
CA SER A 139 6.08 -5.36 5.51
C SER A 139 6.51 -6.83 5.52
N GLY A 140 5.64 -7.71 5.06
CA GLY A 140 5.99 -9.10 4.75
C GLY A 140 5.70 -9.40 3.29
N VAL A 141 6.62 -9.05 2.39
CA VAL A 141 6.62 -9.67 1.05
C VAL A 141 6.99 -11.13 1.28
N GLY A 142 6.03 -12.03 1.12
CA GLY A 142 6.25 -13.45 1.37
C GLY A 142 7.44 -13.96 0.55
N ALA A 143 8.26 -14.85 1.11
CA ALA A 143 9.45 -15.39 0.45
C ALA A 143 9.16 -15.91 -0.98
N ILE A 144 7.95 -16.45 -1.19
CA ILE A 144 7.46 -16.89 -2.50
C ILE A 144 7.40 -15.73 -3.50
N ALA A 145 6.92 -14.56 -3.11
CA ALA A 145 6.84 -13.40 -3.99
C ALA A 145 8.25 -12.89 -4.38
N TRP A 146 9.21 -12.95 -3.45
CA TRP A 146 10.62 -12.71 -3.76
C TRP A 146 11.18 -13.72 -4.76
N LEU A 147 10.89 -15.01 -4.57
CA LEU A 147 11.33 -16.06 -5.49
C LEU A 147 10.72 -15.91 -6.88
N VAL A 148 9.43 -15.54 -6.96
CA VAL A 148 8.76 -15.23 -8.22
C VAL A 148 9.40 -14.03 -8.90
N ALA A 149 9.71 -12.96 -8.16
CA ALA A 149 10.39 -11.79 -8.69
C ALA A 149 11.77 -12.15 -9.28
N ILE A 150 12.61 -12.86 -8.50
CA ILE A 150 13.94 -13.31 -8.94
C ILE A 150 13.83 -14.24 -10.16
N GLY A 151 12.90 -15.20 -10.12
CA GLY A 151 12.67 -16.15 -11.21
C GLY A 151 12.23 -15.44 -12.50
N SER A 152 11.33 -14.46 -12.39
CA SER A 152 10.87 -13.67 -13.53
C SER A 152 12.01 -12.84 -14.14
N ALA A 153 12.86 -12.22 -13.32
CA ALA A 153 14.03 -11.47 -13.78
C ALA A 153 15.03 -12.38 -14.50
N ALA A 154 15.33 -13.54 -13.94
CA ALA A 154 16.22 -14.53 -14.57
C ALA A 154 15.67 -15.02 -15.92
N LEU A 155 14.37 -15.29 -16.00
CA LEU A 155 13.71 -15.70 -17.24
C LEU A 155 13.84 -14.63 -18.33
N VAL A 156 13.63 -13.36 -17.99
CA VAL A 156 13.78 -12.23 -18.93
C VAL A 156 15.22 -12.12 -19.43
N ILE A 157 16.21 -12.28 -18.56
CA ILE A 157 17.64 -12.27 -18.94
C ILE A 157 17.93 -13.41 -19.92
N LEU A 158 17.49 -14.63 -19.61
CA LEU A 158 17.72 -15.80 -20.46
C LEU A 158 17.05 -15.67 -21.83
N LEU A 159 15.81 -15.17 -21.87
CA LEU A 159 15.09 -14.90 -23.12
C LEU A 159 15.83 -13.86 -23.97
N THR A 160 16.33 -12.80 -23.34
CA THR A 160 17.09 -11.74 -24.03
C THR A 160 18.39 -12.27 -24.62
N ALA A 161 19.15 -13.05 -23.84
CA ALA A 161 20.38 -13.69 -24.30
C ALA A 161 20.13 -14.70 -25.45
N GLY A 162 19.06 -15.49 -25.34
CA GLY A 162 18.65 -16.42 -26.40
C GLY A 162 18.25 -15.68 -27.69
N LEU A 163 17.54 -14.57 -27.57
CA LEU A 163 17.18 -13.70 -28.69
C LEU A 163 18.42 -13.10 -29.38
N MET A 164 19.41 -12.64 -28.62
CA MET A 164 20.67 -12.11 -29.18
C MET A 164 21.43 -13.16 -29.99
N ARG A 165 21.40 -14.44 -29.58
CA ARG A 165 22.04 -15.53 -30.33
C ARG A 165 21.34 -15.88 -31.64
N LEU A 166 20.06 -15.53 -31.78
CA LEU A 166 19.25 -15.81 -32.97
C LEU A 166 19.27 -14.67 -33.99
N VAL A 167 19.97 -13.56 -33.71
CA VAL A 167 20.19 -12.48 -34.68
C VAL A 167 21.46 -12.80 -35.47
N PRO A 168 21.36 -13.06 -36.79
CA PRO A 168 22.55 -13.25 -37.63
C PRO A 168 23.43 -12.00 -37.58
N GLY A 169 24.74 -12.19 -37.40
CA GLY A 169 25.70 -11.08 -37.47
C GLY A 169 25.65 -10.37 -38.83
N PRO A 170 26.08 -9.10 -38.90
CA PRO A 170 26.10 -8.35 -40.15
C PRO A 170 26.91 -9.13 -41.19
N GLN A 171 26.31 -9.41 -42.35
CA GLN A 171 27.04 -9.98 -43.47
C GLN A 171 28.09 -8.96 -43.88
N THR A 172 29.35 -9.23 -43.56
CA THR A 172 30.48 -8.46 -44.07
C THR A 172 30.50 -8.66 -45.58
N GLY A 173 29.85 -7.75 -46.30
CA GLY A 173 29.95 -7.66 -47.74
C GLY A 173 31.41 -7.43 -48.11
N SER A 174 32.03 -8.42 -48.74
CA SER A 174 33.33 -8.27 -49.37
C SER A 174 33.17 -7.32 -50.55
N SER A 175 33.53 -6.05 -50.37
CA SER A 175 33.82 -5.18 -51.51
C SER A 175 35.16 -5.61 -52.10
N THR A 176 35.08 -5.89 -53.40
CA THR A 176 36.16 -6.25 -54.32
C THR A 176 37.11 -5.09 -54.56
#